data_AF-A0A1C6HD19-F1
#
_entry.id   AF-A0A1C6HD19-F1
#
_cell.length_a   1.000
_cell.length_b   1.000
_cell.length_c   1.000
_cell.angle_alpha   90.00
_cell.angle_beta   90.00
_cell.angle_gamma   90.00
#
_symmetry.space_group_name_H-M   'P 1'
#
loop_
_entity.id
_entity.type
_entity.pdbx_description
1 polymer ?
#
loop_
_entity_poly.entity_id
_entity_poly.type
_entity_poly.pdbx_seq_one_letter_code
_entity_poly.pdbx_strand_id
1 'polypeptide(L)' 'MNTTYNPQEPSAVLINEIKYYMAFSALKKLFLKGLITKENCDKANVAIAEKYGVLEYYI' A
#
# COMPACT_ATOMS: atom_id res chain seq x y z
N MET A 1 7.00 12.35 9.74
CA MET A 1 5.75 12.58 10.49
C MET A 1 5.95 12.07 11.91
N ASN A 2 5.71 12.89 12.94
CA ASN A 2 5.78 12.46 14.34
C ASN A 2 4.40 11.99 14.78
N THR A 3 4.11 10.71 14.54
CA THR A 3 2.97 10.03 15.14
C THR A 3 3.43 9.45 16.48
N THR A 4 2.92 9.98 17.59
CA THR A 4 3.12 9.40 18.92
C THR A 4 2.48 8.01 18.90
N TYR A 5 3.31 6.96 18.92
CA TYR A 5 2.84 5.58 18.83
C TYR A 5 2.13 5.19 20.15
N ASN A 6 0.80 5.06 20.09
CA ASN A 6 -0.01 4.45 21.16
C ASN A 6 -0.53 3.09 20.66
N PRO A 7 -0.05 1.96 21.19
CA PRO A 7 -0.48 0.64 20.74
C PRO A 7 -1.94 0.30 21.10
N GLN A 8 -2.57 1.02 22.04
CA GLN A 8 -3.99 0.81 22.39
C GLN A 8 -4.96 1.47 21.40
N GLU A 9 -4.53 2.54 20.75
CA GLU A 9 -5.27 3.23 19.69
C GLU A 9 -4.30 3.67 18.59
N PRO A 10 -3.93 2.76 17.67
CA PRO A 10 -3.10 3.13 16.54
C PRO A 10 -3.81 4.19 15.70
N SER A 11 -3.06 5.19 15.25
CA SER A 11 -3.63 6.27 14.44
C SER A 11 -4.21 5.71 13.13
N ALA A 12 -5.27 6.34 12.63
CA ALA A 12 -5.87 5.96 11.34
C ALA A 12 -4.84 5.97 10.20
N VAL A 13 -3.86 6.88 10.25
CA VAL A 13 -2.72 6.94 9.33
C VAL A 13 -1.92 5.64 9.36
N LEU A 14 -1.53 5.17 10.55
CA LEU A 14 -0.76 3.93 10.68
C LEU A 14 -1.57 2.71 10.19
N ILE A 15 -2.87 2.66 10.51
CA ILE A 15 -3.76 1.59 10.04
C ILE A 15 -3.83 1.57 8.51
N ASN A 16 -3.93 2.74 7.88
CA ASN A 16 -3.99 2.86 6.43
C ASN A 16 -2.67 2.47 5.75
N GLU A 17 -1.53 2.84 6.32
CA GLU A 17 -0.20 2.39 5.87
C GLU A 17 -0.08 0.86 5.91
N ILE A 18 -0.54 0.21 6.99
CA ILE A 18 -0.53 -1.25 7.11
C ILE A 18 -1.45 -1.89 6.04
N LYS A 19 -2.66 -1.36 5.86
CA LYS A 19 -3.61 -1.86 4.84
C LYS A 19 -3.06 -1.71 3.42
N TYR A 20 -2.48 -0.54 3.12
CA TYR A 20 -1.81 -0.29 1.86
C TYR A 20 -0.67 -1.27 1.62
N TYR A 21 0.23 -1.43 2.60
CA TYR A 21 1.39 -2.31 2.47
C TYR A 21 1.00 -3.77 2.22
N MET A 22 -0.07 -4.27 2.88
CA MET A 22 -0.59 -5.61 2.64
C MET A 22 -1.09 -5.78 1.20
N ALA A 23 -1.86 -4.81 0.69
CA ALA A 23 -2.38 -4.83 -0.68
C ALA A 23 -1.25 -4.69 -1.72
N PHE A 24 -0.32 -3.77 -1.50
CA PHE A 24 0.88 -3.58 -2.32
C PHE A 24 1.73 -4.87 -2.38
N SER A 25 1.93 -5.55 -1.25
CA SER A 25 2.70 -6.80 -1.19
C SER A 25 2.06 -7.91 -2.04
N ALA A 26 0.73 -8.02 -2.00
CA ALA A 26 0.00 -8.96 -2.86
C ALA A 26 0.14 -8.59 -4.34
N LEU A 27 0.01 -7.30 -4.67
CA LEU A 27 0.17 -6.79 -6.04
C LEU A 27 1.58 -7.05 -6.59
N LYS A 28 2.62 -6.74 -5.81
CA LYS A 28 4.02 -7.02 -6.17
C LYS A 28 4.24 -8.51 -6.45
N LYS A 29 3.64 -9.40 -5.66
CA LYS A 29 3.72 -10.85 -5.87
C LYS A 29 3.04 -11.29 -7.18
N LEU A 30 1.93 -10.68 -7.57
CA LEU A 30 1.26 -10.96 -8.85
C LEU A 30 2.14 -10.52 -10.03
N PHE A 31 2.75 -9.34 -9.93
CA PHE A 31 3.67 -8.82 -10.94
C PHE A 31 4.93 -9.68 -11.09
N LEU A 32 5.57 -10.06 -9.98
CA LEU A 32 6.76 -10.93 -10.01
C LEU A 32 6.46 -12.33 -10.59
N LYS A 33 5.22 -12.79 -10.50
CA LYS A 33 4.77 -14.04 -11.14
C LYS A 33 4.43 -13.87 -12.63
N GLY A 34 4.52 -12.66 -13.18
CA GLY A 34 4.14 -12.35 -14.56
C GLY A 34 2.64 -12.45 -14.85
N LEU A 35 1.79 -12.46 -13.81
CA LEU A 35 0.33 -12.59 -13.98
C LEU A 35 -0.33 -11.28 -14.39
N ILE A 36 0.36 -10.15 -14.21
CA ILE A 36 -0.09 -8.82 -14.58
C ILE A 36 1.05 -8.07 -15.28
N THR A 37 0.70 -7.16 -16.18
CA THR A 37 1.65 -6.28 -16.84
C THR A 37 2.15 -5.19 -15.88
N LYS A 38 3.31 -4.60 -16.18
CA LYS A 38 3.83 -3.46 -15.41
C LYS A 38 2.85 -2.30 -15.39
N GLU A 39 2.22 -1.98 -16.52
CA GLU A 39 1.23 -0.90 -16.61
C GLU A 39 0.02 -1.12 -15.68
N ASN A 40 -0.54 -2.33 -15.67
CA ASN A 40 -1.65 -2.66 -14.78
C ASN A 40 -1.22 -2.67 -13.31
N CYS A 41 0.03 -3.07 -13.04
CA CYS A 41 0.61 -3.02 -11.71
C CYS A 41 0.74 -1.58 -11.21
N ASP A 42 1.30 -0.69 -12.03
CA ASP A 42 1.50 0.72 -11.70
C ASP A 42 0.13 1.40 -11.45
N LYS A 43 -0.85 1.18 -12.33
CA LYS A 43 -2.23 1.69 -12.16
C LYS A 43 -2.89 1.18 -10.88
N ALA A 44 -2.75 -0.11 -10.58
CA ALA A 44 -3.32 -0.68 -9.37
C ALA A 44 -2.65 -0.11 -8.11
N ASN A 45 -1.33 0.10 -8.14
CA ASN A 45 -0.59 0.68 -7.04
C ASN A 45 -1.08 2.10 -6.69
N VAL A 46 -1.22 2.96 -7.70
CA VAL A 46 -1.80 4.32 -7.55
C VAL A 46 -3.17 4.24 -6.90
N ALA A 47 -4.07 3.41 -7.45
CA ALA A 47 -5.44 3.30 -6.95
C ALA A 47 -5.52 2.79 -5.50
N ILE A 48 -4.63 1.88 -5.10
CA ILE A 48 -4.56 1.37 -3.73
C ILE A 48 -4.02 2.46 -2.78
N ALA A 49 -3.01 3.23 -3.19
CA ALA A 49 -2.45 4.33 -2.41
C ALA A 49 -3.49 5.43 -2.18
N GLU A 50 -4.19 5.85 -3.24
CA GLU A 50 -5.29 6.83 -3.16
C GLU A 50 -6.42 6.36 -2.25
N LYS A 51 -6.81 5.08 -2.36
CA LYS A 51 -7.87 4.49 -1.52
C LYS A 51 -7.56 4.57 -0.02
N TYR A 52 -6.29 4.41 0.35
CA TYR A 52 -5.86 4.46 1.76
C TYR A 52 -5.32 5.84 2.17
N GLY A 53 -5.22 6.79 1.23
CA GLY A 53 -4.70 8.13 1.48
C GLY A 53 -3.23 8.13 1.90
N VAL A 54 -2.43 7.25 1.30
CA VAL A 54 -0.99 7.10 1.59
C VAL A 54 -0.15 7.41 0.35
N LEU A 55 1.15 7.57 0.54
CA LEU A 55 2.10 7.74 -0.57
C LEU A 55 2.41 6.40 -1.23
N GLU A 56 2.52 6.40 -2.55
CA GLU A 56 2.86 5.22 -3.33
C GLU A 56 4.28 4.74 -3.06
N TYR A 57 4.45 3.43 -2.94
CA TYR A 57 5.74 2.76 -2.93
C TYR A 57 6.12 2.34 -4.35
N TYR A 58 7.41 2.39 -4.66
CA TYR A 58 7.94 1.94 -5.93
C TYR A 58 8.13 0.42 -5.94
N ILE A 59 7.73 -0.22 -7.04
CA ILE A 59 7.80 -1.67 -7.23
C ILE A 59 9.20 -2.13 -7.59
#